data_AF-A0A3N0GV98-F1
#
_entry.id   AF-A0A3N0GV98-F1
#
_cell.length_a   1.000
_cell.length_b   1.000
_cell.length_c   1.000
_cell.angle_alpha   90.00
_cell.angle_beta   90.00
_cell.angle_gamma   90.00
#
_symmetry.space_group_name_H-M   'P 1'
#
loop_
_entity.id
_entity.type
_entity.pdbx_description
1 polymer ?
#
loop_
_entity_poly.entity_id
_entity_poly.type
_entity_poly.pdbx_seq_one_letter_code
_entity_poly.pdbx_strand_id
1 'polypeptide(L)'
;MANQSGGCPSSAPGACRPGDTLYQEYGLHEGSWVALGQLCRGDGPPQAAQPQVTPADVARAFQRIPLPALRAKTQPADKTLINFDTIFYVEATPLHRTLTLLGQRVDLEITPATFRWVHGDGTTTETTTPGAAYPAKDVLYRYQQAHVTVQHHVEIVWTARWSLNGGPYQDVAGTVTTVGPDTPLQVAEATPALSGYGH
;
A
#
# COMPACT_ATOMS: atom_id res chain seq x y z
N MET A 1 22.90 -18.74 55.90
CA MET A 1 21.63 -17.99 55.96
C MET A 1 21.57 -17.34 57.32
N ALA A 2 21.75 -16.02 57.40
CA ALA A 2 21.61 -15.26 58.63
C ALA A 2 20.87 -13.96 58.28
N ASN A 3 19.65 -13.89 58.81
CA ASN A 3 18.69 -12.81 58.66
C ASN A 3 19.23 -11.59 59.43
N GLN A 4 19.70 -10.56 58.72
CA GLN A 4 20.00 -9.28 59.34
C GLN A 4 18.81 -8.35 59.10
N SER A 5 18.04 -8.20 60.17
CA SER A 5 17.11 -7.12 60.42
C SER A 5 17.83 -5.76 60.26
N GLY A 6 17.90 -5.27 59.03
CA GLY A 6 18.34 -3.91 58.72
C GLY A 6 17.13 -3.00 58.59
N GLY A 7 16.62 -2.49 59.71
CA GLY A 7 15.75 -1.32 59.67
C GLY A 7 16.54 -0.17 59.05
N CYS A 8 16.10 0.32 57.88
CA CYS A 8 16.64 1.56 57.33
C CYS A 8 16.13 2.75 58.15
N PRO A 9 16.99 3.76 58.40
CA PRO A 9 16.72 4.82 59.34
C PRO A 9 15.66 5.80 58.81
N SER A 10 15.00 6.46 59.76
CA SER A 10 14.17 7.63 59.56
C SER A 10 14.81 8.65 58.62
N SER A 11 14.05 9.03 57.57
CA SER A 11 14.10 10.32 56.88
C SER A 11 15.50 10.90 56.61
N ALA A 12 16.11 10.53 55.48
CA ALA A 12 17.24 11.29 54.93
C ALA A 12 16.70 12.48 54.11
N PRO A 13 16.80 13.74 54.56
CA PRO A 13 16.55 14.89 53.71
C PRO A 13 17.61 14.91 52.59
N GLY A 14 17.20 14.54 51.37
CA GLY A 14 18.08 14.44 50.20
C GLY A 14 18.05 13.10 49.45
N ALA A 15 17.16 12.17 49.80
CA ALA A 15 17.03 10.90 49.07
C ALA A 15 16.58 11.07 47.60
N CYS A 16 15.90 12.17 47.28
CA CYS A 16 15.41 12.46 45.94
C CYS A 16 16.22 13.56 45.25
N ARG A 17 16.22 13.54 43.91
CA ARG A 17 16.85 14.61 43.12
C ARG A 17 16.12 15.94 43.39
N PRO A 18 16.81 17.09 43.30
CA PRO A 18 16.15 18.39 43.39
C PRO A 18 14.98 18.48 42.40
N GLY A 19 13.75 18.67 42.90
CA GLY A 19 12.51 18.71 42.10
C GLY A 19 11.66 17.43 42.12
N ASP A 20 12.13 16.35 42.76
CA ASP A 20 11.35 15.13 42.98
C ASP A 20 10.68 15.13 44.37
N THR A 21 9.47 14.60 44.44
CA THR A 21 8.73 14.37 45.69
C THR A 21 8.96 12.94 46.19
N LEU A 22 9.30 12.78 47.48
CA LEU A 22 9.45 11.48 48.14
C LEU A 22 8.07 10.95 48.56
N TYR A 23 7.70 9.78 48.06
CA TYR A 23 6.48 9.07 48.42
C TYR A 23 6.80 7.88 49.31
N GLN A 24 6.00 7.70 50.38
CA GLN A 24 5.99 6.50 51.21
C GLN A 24 4.84 5.60 50.75
N GLU A 25 5.15 4.37 50.36
CA GLU A 25 4.15 3.38 49.95
C GLU A 25 3.69 2.55 51.15
N TYR A 26 2.38 2.40 51.27
CA TYR A 26 1.74 1.58 52.28
C TYR A 26 0.86 0.52 51.60
N GLY A 27 0.89 -0.70 52.14
CA GLY A 27 0.03 -1.80 51.72
C GLY A 27 -0.78 -2.33 52.89
N LEU A 28 -1.97 -2.86 52.61
CA LEU A 28 -2.78 -3.54 53.61
C LEU A 28 -2.34 -5.01 53.71
N HIS A 29 -1.89 -5.44 54.88
CA HIS A 29 -1.56 -6.83 55.18
C HIS A 29 -2.32 -7.26 56.44
N GLU A 30 -3.18 -8.28 56.32
CA GLU A 30 -3.99 -8.80 57.44
C GLU A 30 -4.77 -7.71 58.19
N GLY A 31 -5.32 -6.74 57.45
CA GLY A 31 -6.10 -5.64 58.01
C GLY A 31 -5.28 -4.50 58.63
N SER A 32 -3.94 -4.60 58.61
CA SER A 32 -3.03 -3.56 59.09
C SER A 32 -2.29 -2.88 57.93
N TRP A 33 -2.07 -1.57 58.04
CA TRP A 33 -1.21 -0.84 57.10
C TRP A 33 0.26 -1.09 57.40
N VAL A 34 1.00 -1.60 56.41
CA VAL A 34 2.43 -1.86 56.50
C VAL A 34 3.16 -1.01 55.46
N ALA A 35 4.26 -0.37 55.87
CA ALA A 35 5.12 0.36 54.95
C ALA A 35 5.83 -0.62 53.99
N LEU A 36 5.64 -0.43 52.68
CA LEU A 36 6.21 -1.29 51.64
C LEU A 36 7.54 -0.74 51.10
N GLY A 37 7.71 0.57 51.09
CA GLY A 37 8.92 1.20 50.57
C GLY A 37 8.79 2.70 50.34
N GLN A 38 9.86 3.28 49.79
CA GLN A 38 9.93 4.68 49.41
C GLN A 38 10.29 4.79 47.93
N LEU A 39 9.67 5.74 47.23
CA LEU A 39 10.04 6.08 45.86
C LEU A 39 10.08 7.60 45.66
N CYS A 40 11.02 8.06 44.84
CA CYS A 40 11.06 9.43 44.35
C CYS A 40 10.27 9.51 43.05
N ARG A 41 9.36 10.48 42.95
CA ARG A 41 8.59 10.74 41.72
C ARG A 41 8.65 12.23 41.43
N GLY A 42 9.07 12.58 40.22
CA GLY A 42 9.06 13.95 39.74
C GLY A 42 7.64 14.47 39.54
N ASP A 43 7.41 15.74 39.89
CA ASP A 43 6.13 16.44 39.72
C ASP A 43 5.89 16.92 38.28
N GLY A 44 6.73 16.47 37.34
CA GLY A 44 6.54 16.75 35.92
C GLY A 44 5.27 16.06 35.41
N PRO A 45 4.46 16.73 34.56
CA PRO A 45 3.36 16.04 33.90
C PRO A 45 3.94 14.83 33.15
N PRO A 46 3.23 13.68 33.13
CA PRO A 46 3.67 12.54 32.33
C PRO A 46 3.96 13.05 30.92
N GLN A 47 5.18 12.83 30.44
CA GLN A 47 5.59 13.29 29.11
C GLN A 47 4.61 12.69 28.11
N ALA A 48 3.81 13.54 27.44
CA ALA A 48 2.88 13.06 26.43
C ALA A 48 3.69 12.28 25.39
N ALA A 49 3.35 11.01 25.19
CA ALA A 49 3.98 10.21 24.15
C ALA A 49 3.81 10.94 22.82
N GLN A 50 4.92 11.22 22.14
CA GLN A 50 4.85 11.84 20.82
C GLN A 50 4.08 10.90 19.88
N PRO A 51 3.13 11.43 19.06
CA PRO A 51 2.40 10.61 18.10
C PRO A 51 3.38 9.81 17.23
N GLN A 52 3.29 8.48 17.27
CA GLN A 52 4.14 7.60 16.47
C GLN A 52 3.40 7.21 15.19
N VAL A 53 4.07 7.22 14.05
CA VAL A 53 3.52 6.67 12.81
C VAL A 53 3.31 5.16 12.95
N THR A 54 2.07 4.71 12.81
CA THR A 54 1.71 3.29 12.84
C THR A 54 1.54 2.71 11.43
N PRO A 55 1.65 1.38 11.23
CA PRO A 55 1.32 0.76 9.95
C PRO A 55 -0.10 1.10 9.44
N ALA A 56 -1.05 1.29 10.37
CA ALA A 56 -2.41 1.67 10.03
C ALA A 56 -2.50 3.13 9.51
N ASP A 57 -1.66 4.04 10.01
CA ASP A 57 -1.56 5.40 9.46
C ASP A 57 -1.07 5.38 8.02
N VAL A 58 -0.06 4.56 7.75
CA VAL A 58 0.53 4.40 6.41
C VAL A 58 -0.46 3.74 5.45
N ALA A 59 -1.16 2.68 5.87
CA ALA A 59 -2.19 2.03 5.06
C ALA A 59 -3.31 3.01 4.68
N ARG A 60 -3.80 3.80 5.65
CA ARG A 60 -4.78 4.86 5.40
C ARG A 60 -4.24 5.94 4.46
N ALA A 61 -2.97 6.32 4.60
CA ALA A 61 -2.35 7.30 3.72
C ALA A 61 -2.25 6.76 2.29
N PHE A 62 -1.77 5.51 2.12
CA PHE A 62 -1.63 4.85 0.84
C PHE A 62 -2.95 4.79 0.07
N GLN A 63 -4.06 4.45 0.74
CA GLN A 63 -5.41 4.44 0.16
C GLN A 63 -5.85 5.78 -0.45
N ARG A 64 -5.24 6.90 -0.06
CA ARG A 64 -5.58 8.25 -0.51
C ARG A 64 -4.56 8.83 -1.48
N ILE A 65 -3.49 8.11 -1.80
CA ILE A 65 -2.47 8.61 -2.73
C ILE A 65 -3.04 8.60 -4.14
N PRO A 66 -3.00 9.74 -4.86
CA PRO A 66 -3.37 9.75 -6.26
C PRO A 66 -2.33 8.96 -7.06
N LEU A 67 -2.77 7.83 -7.61
CA LEU A 67 -2.02 6.99 -8.52
C LEU A 67 -2.46 7.26 -9.97
N PRO A 68 -1.57 7.07 -10.96
CA PRO A 68 -1.89 7.37 -12.34
C PRO A 68 -2.94 6.39 -12.90
N ALA A 69 -3.94 6.93 -13.58
CA ALA A 69 -4.84 6.16 -14.43
C ALA A 69 -4.12 5.87 -15.76
N LEU A 70 -3.57 4.66 -15.90
CA LEU A 70 -2.77 4.28 -17.06
C LEU A 70 -3.65 3.81 -18.22
N ARG A 71 -3.30 4.24 -19.44
CA ARG A 71 -4.04 3.89 -20.66
C ARG A 71 -3.58 2.54 -21.22
N ALA A 72 -4.52 1.61 -21.37
CA ALA A 72 -4.29 0.37 -22.10
C ALA A 72 -4.04 0.64 -23.59
N LYS A 73 -3.09 -0.08 -24.19
CA LYS A 73 -2.76 -0.04 -25.62
C LYS A 73 -3.07 -1.39 -26.25
N THR A 74 -3.32 -1.37 -27.55
CA THR A 74 -3.60 -2.56 -28.35
C THR A 74 -2.67 -2.68 -29.55
N GLN A 75 -2.46 -3.90 -30.04
CA GLN A 75 -1.85 -4.18 -31.34
C GLN A 75 -2.69 -5.22 -32.09
N PRO A 76 -3.16 -4.91 -33.31
CA PRO A 76 -3.10 -3.59 -33.97
C PRO A 76 -3.80 -2.48 -33.18
N ALA A 77 -3.33 -1.24 -33.35
CA ALA A 77 -3.94 -0.05 -32.72
C ALA A 77 -5.19 0.40 -33.49
N ASP A 78 -6.14 1.01 -32.79
CA ASP A 78 -7.40 1.62 -33.28
C ASP A 78 -8.40 0.70 -33.97
N LYS A 79 -7.92 -0.34 -34.66
CA LYS A 79 -8.74 -1.31 -35.38
C LYS A 79 -8.14 -2.70 -35.29
N THR A 80 -8.97 -3.68 -34.93
CA THR A 80 -8.65 -5.10 -34.98
C THR A 80 -9.66 -5.85 -35.85
N LEU A 81 -9.39 -7.13 -36.09
CA LEU A 81 -10.27 -8.03 -36.82
C LEU A 81 -10.91 -9.04 -35.87
N ILE A 82 -12.18 -9.35 -36.12
CA ILE A 82 -12.87 -10.49 -35.50
C ILE A 82 -12.07 -11.78 -35.72
N ASN A 83 -12.02 -12.66 -34.72
CA ASN A 83 -11.30 -13.95 -34.74
C ASN A 83 -9.77 -13.86 -34.90
N PHE A 84 -9.16 -12.67 -34.87
CA PHE A 84 -7.72 -12.48 -34.85
C PHE A 84 -7.22 -12.06 -33.46
N ASP A 85 -5.97 -12.43 -33.17
CA ASP A 85 -5.29 -12.04 -31.93
C ASP A 85 -5.11 -10.52 -31.87
N THR A 86 -5.68 -9.92 -30.83
CA THR A 86 -5.38 -8.54 -30.41
C THR A 86 -4.51 -8.60 -29.17
N ILE A 87 -3.33 -7.99 -29.23
CA ILE A 87 -2.40 -7.91 -28.09
C ILE A 87 -2.80 -6.71 -27.23
N PHE A 88 -2.91 -6.91 -25.92
CA PHE A 88 -3.13 -5.83 -24.94
C PHE A 88 -1.87 -5.62 -24.09
N TYR A 89 -1.55 -4.36 -23.78
CA TYR A 89 -0.44 -4.02 -22.90
C TYR A 89 -0.58 -2.62 -22.31
N VAL A 90 0.15 -2.34 -21.23
CA VAL A 90 0.17 -1.03 -20.56
C VAL A 90 1.58 -0.73 -20.07
N GLU A 91 1.98 0.55 -20.08
CA GLU A 91 3.25 0.98 -19.49
C GLU A 91 3.04 1.25 -18.00
N ALA A 92 3.18 0.21 -17.18
CA ALA A 92 3.08 0.29 -15.72
C ALA A 92 4.41 -0.05 -15.07
N THR A 93 5.01 0.91 -14.38
CA THR A 93 6.27 0.76 -13.65
C THR A 93 6.08 1.06 -12.16
N PRO A 94 6.95 0.54 -11.28
CA PRO A 94 6.96 0.95 -9.88
C PRO A 94 7.11 2.46 -9.72
N LEU A 95 6.54 3.00 -8.64
CA LEU A 95 6.53 4.43 -8.31
C LEU A 95 7.07 4.63 -6.90
N HIS A 96 7.85 5.69 -6.70
CA HIS A 96 8.30 6.11 -5.39
C HIS A 96 7.55 7.35 -4.93
N ARG A 97 7.08 7.37 -3.69
CA ARG A 97 6.42 8.53 -3.07
C ARG A 97 6.99 8.77 -1.69
N THR A 98 7.33 10.01 -1.39
CA THR A 98 7.69 10.43 -0.03
C THR A 98 6.57 11.28 0.53
N LEU A 99 6.16 10.98 1.76
CA LEU A 99 5.12 11.69 2.48
C LEU A 99 5.55 11.95 3.93
N THR A 100 4.90 12.90 4.58
CA THR A 100 5.16 13.24 5.99
C THR A 100 3.92 12.89 6.80
N LEU A 101 4.05 11.99 7.76
CA LEU A 101 2.99 11.65 8.73
C LEU A 101 3.48 11.99 10.12
N LEU A 102 2.70 12.77 10.87
CA LEU A 102 3.02 13.13 12.26
C LEU A 102 4.44 13.73 12.40
N GLY A 103 4.91 14.47 11.38
CA GLY A 103 6.25 15.06 11.34
C GLY A 103 7.39 14.09 10.96
N GLN A 104 7.09 12.82 10.69
CA GLN A 104 8.06 11.80 10.30
C GLN A 104 8.00 11.51 8.81
N ARG A 105 9.16 11.25 8.18
CA ARG A 105 9.27 10.92 6.76
C ARG A 105 8.90 9.47 6.54
N VAL A 106 7.98 9.23 5.61
CA VAL A 106 7.61 7.89 5.13
C VAL A 106 7.88 7.82 3.63
N ASP A 107 8.71 6.86 3.23
CA ASP A 107 8.97 6.55 1.83
C ASP A 107 8.18 5.33 1.41
N LEU A 108 7.46 5.41 0.30
CA LEU A 108 6.68 4.33 -0.30
C LEU A 108 7.32 3.88 -1.62
N GLU A 109 7.37 2.57 -1.81
CA GLU A 109 7.61 1.89 -3.08
C GLU A 109 6.32 1.20 -3.50
N ILE A 110 5.68 1.71 -4.54
CA ILE A 110 4.34 1.31 -4.99
C ILE A 110 4.49 0.53 -6.29
N THR A 111 3.98 -0.70 -6.34
CA THR A 111 4.19 -1.63 -7.45
C THR A 111 2.85 -2.13 -7.99
N PRO A 112 2.65 -2.18 -9.32
CA PRO A 112 1.45 -2.79 -9.88
C PRO A 112 1.52 -4.32 -9.67
N ALA A 113 0.46 -4.89 -9.12
CA ALA A 113 0.40 -6.31 -8.75
C ALA A 113 -0.49 -7.11 -9.69
N THR A 114 -1.64 -6.55 -10.07
CA THR A 114 -2.63 -7.23 -10.92
C THR A 114 -3.20 -6.26 -11.94
N PHE A 115 -3.45 -6.77 -13.14
CA PHE A 115 -4.01 -6.05 -14.27
C PHE A 115 -5.29 -6.75 -14.72
N ARG A 116 -6.41 -6.05 -14.65
CA ARG A 116 -7.70 -6.52 -15.15
C ARG A 116 -8.02 -5.76 -16.44
N TRP A 117 -7.92 -6.47 -17.55
CA TRP A 117 -8.24 -5.97 -18.88
C TRP A 117 -9.74 -6.05 -19.09
N VAL A 118 -10.37 -4.91 -19.33
CA VAL A 118 -11.77 -4.80 -19.72
C VAL A 118 -11.82 -4.59 -21.22
N HIS A 119 -12.36 -5.57 -21.96
CA HIS A 119 -12.29 -5.59 -23.43
C HIS A 119 -13.38 -4.76 -24.11
N GLY A 120 -14.35 -4.27 -23.35
CA GLY A 120 -15.44 -3.42 -23.83
C GLY A 120 -16.62 -4.15 -24.48
N ASP A 121 -16.58 -5.49 -24.51
CA ASP A 121 -17.67 -6.38 -24.99
C ASP A 121 -18.33 -7.19 -23.85
N GLY A 122 -18.11 -6.77 -22.60
CA GLY A 122 -18.60 -7.45 -21.40
C GLY A 122 -17.67 -8.55 -20.88
N THR A 123 -16.56 -8.84 -21.57
CA THR A 123 -15.55 -9.80 -21.11
C THR A 123 -14.38 -9.12 -20.42
N THR A 124 -13.63 -9.91 -19.64
CA THR A 124 -12.42 -9.45 -18.95
C THR A 124 -11.35 -10.53 -18.92
N THR A 125 -10.09 -10.10 -18.77
CA THR A 125 -8.95 -11.01 -18.53
C THR A 125 -8.10 -10.44 -17.40
N GLU A 126 -7.56 -11.30 -16.54
CA GLU A 126 -6.70 -10.89 -15.44
C GLU A 126 -5.29 -11.45 -15.60
N THR A 127 -4.28 -10.61 -15.37
CA THR A 127 -2.85 -10.96 -15.47
C THR A 127 -2.05 -10.35 -14.33
N THR A 128 -0.89 -10.94 -14.04
CA THR A 128 0.09 -10.40 -13.07
C THR A 128 1.21 -9.61 -13.76
N THR A 129 1.23 -9.59 -15.09
CA THR A 129 2.16 -8.80 -15.90
C THR A 129 1.38 -7.71 -16.66
N PRO A 130 2.04 -6.58 -17.00
CA PRO A 130 1.42 -5.50 -17.76
C PRO A 130 1.20 -5.83 -19.25
N GLY A 131 1.51 -7.06 -19.66
CA GLY A 131 1.70 -7.44 -21.06
C GLY A 131 2.90 -6.75 -21.70
N ALA A 132 3.10 -7.01 -22.98
CA ALA A 132 4.09 -6.34 -23.80
C ALA A 132 3.62 -6.32 -25.25
N ALA A 133 4.11 -5.32 -25.99
CA ALA A 133 3.95 -5.29 -27.43
C ALA A 133 4.53 -6.56 -28.09
N TYR A 134 4.08 -6.86 -29.30
CA TYR A 134 4.68 -7.88 -30.16
C TYR A 134 6.22 -7.72 -30.16
N PRO A 135 7.00 -8.82 -30.03
CA PRO A 135 6.62 -10.22 -30.25
C PRO A 135 6.18 -11.03 -29.01
N ALA A 136 6.11 -10.45 -27.81
CA ALA A 136 5.89 -11.22 -26.58
C ALA A 136 4.57 -12.01 -26.55
N LYS A 137 3.47 -11.41 -27.05
CA LYS A 137 2.12 -12.00 -27.10
C LYS A 137 1.57 -12.44 -25.72
N ASP A 138 1.88 -11.70 -24.66
CA ASP A 138 1.55 -12.07 -23.28
C ASP A 138 0.05 -12.00 -22.96
N VAL A 139 -0.65 -10.98 -23.49
CA VAL A 139 -2.09 -10.78 -23.26
C VAL A 139 -2.78 -10.74 -24.60
N LEU A 140 -3.45 -11.84 -24.96
CA LEU A 140 -4.17 -11.98 -26.22
C LEU A 140 -5.67 -12.04 -25.98
N TYR A 141 -6.42 -11.35 -26.83
CA TYR A 141 -7.87 -11.46 -26.86
C TYR A 141 -8.39 -11.51 -28.31
N ARG A 142 -9.49 -12.23 -28.52
CA ARG A 142 -10.13 -12.38 -29.84
C ARG A 142 -11.59 -11.97 -29.72
N TYR A 143 -11.94 -10.87 -30.39
CA TYR A 143 -13.33 -10.45 -30.50
C TYR A 143 -14.12 -11.40 -31.41
N GLN A 144 -15.39 -11.60 -31.06
CA GLN A 144 -16.33 -12.47 -31.78
C GLN A 144 -17.48 -11.71 -32.46
N GLN A 145 -17.52 -10.38 -32.32
CA GLN A 145 -18.52 -9.53 -32.96
C GLN A 145 -17.81 -8.47 -33.81
N ALA A 146 -18.22 -8.34 -35.07
CA ALA A 146 -17.70 -7.35 -36.00
C ALA A 146 -18.62 -6.12 -36.09
N HIS A 147 -18.13 -5.07 -36.77
CA HIS A 147 -18.84 -3.81 -37.04
C HIS A 147 -19.25 -3.04 -35.78
N VAL A 148 -18.45 -3.17 -34.72
CA VAL A 148 -18.63 -2.46 -33.45
C VAL A 148 -17.38 -1.67 -33.09
N THR A 149 -17.55 -0.67 -32.23
CA THR A 149 -16.44 -0.01 -31.54
C THR A 149 -16.60 -0.30 -30.06
N VAL A 150 -15.67 -1.05 -29.50
CA VAL A 150 -15.64 -1.35 -28.07
C VAL A 150 -14.85 -0.27 -27.33
N GLN A 151 -15.15 -0.06 -26.05
CA GLN A 151 -14.41 0.83 -25.16
C GLN A 151 -13.62 -0.05 -24.18
N HIS A 152 -12.33 -0.21 -24.45
CA HIS A 152 -11.46 -1.03 -23.61
C HIS A 152 -10.66 -0.16 -22.64
N HIS A 153 -10.34 -0.72 -21.47
CA HIS A 153 -9.43 -0.11 -20.49
C HIS A 153 -8.77 -1.18 -19.63
N VAL A 154 -7.90 -0.76 -18.72
CA VAL A 154 -7.27 -1.63 -17.73
C VAL A 154 -7.51 -1.07 -16.33
N GLU A 155 -7.88 -1.95 -15.41
CA GLU A 155 -7.85 -1.66 -13.98
C GLU A 155 -6.57 -2.25 -13.39
N ILE A 156 -5.86 -1.48 -12.58
CA ILE A 156 -4.57 -1.89 -12.01
C ILE A 156 -4.69 -1.87 -10.49
N VAL A 157 -4.40 -3.02 -9.87
CA VAL A 157 -4.28 -3.14 -8.41
C VAL A 157 -2.82 -2.89 -8.03
N TRP A 158 -2.61 -1.94 -7.12
CA TRP A 158 -1.30 -1.54 -6.64
C TRP A 158 -1.09 -1.99 -5.20
N THR A 159 0.09 -2.53 -4.93
CA THR A 159 0.60 -2.81 -3.59
C THR A 159 1.70 -1.80 -3.25
N ALA A 160 2.05 -1.68 -1.97
CA ALA A 160 3.16 -0.82 -1.57
C ALA A 160 3.98 -1.43 -0.44
N ARG A 161 5.26 -1.06 -0.41
CA ARG A 161 6.16 -1.22 0.73
C ARG A 161 6.52 0.16 1.27
N TRP A 162 6.77 0.27 2.56
CA TRP A 162 7.06 1.55 3.22
C TRP A 162 8.26 1.49 4.15
N SER A 163 8.97 2.61 4.26
CA SER A 163 10.09 2.82 5.18
C SER A 163 9.86 4.09 6.00
N LEU A 164 10.12 4.02 7.32
CA LEU A 164 10.05 5.16 8.23
C LEU A 164 11.45 5.74 8.44
N ASN A 165 11.65 7.01 8.10
CA ASN A 165 12.91 7.74 8.28
C ASN A 165 14.16 6.98 7.78
N GLY A 166 14.04 6.24 6.66
CA GLY A 166 15.14 5.45 6.09
C GLY A 166 15.39 4.10 6.77
N GLY A 167 14.47 3.62 7.60
CA GLY A 167 14.50 2.28 8.19
C GLY A 167 14.20 1.15 7.18
N PRO A 168 14.07 -0.10 7.65
CA PRO A 168 13.76 -1.24 6.79
C PRO A 168 12.37 -1.12 6.16
N TYR A 169 12.23 -1.62 4.93
CA TYR A 169 10.95 -1.66 4.24
C TYR A 169 10.01 -2.73 4.82
N GLN A 170 8.75 -2.35 5.01
CA GLN A 170 7.66 -3.20 5.48
C GLN A 170 6.51 -3.14 4.47
N ASP A 171 5.68 -4.18 4.40
CA ASP A 171 4.53 -4.16 3.50
C ASP A 171 3.44 -3.24 4.05
N VAL A 172 2.77 -2.52 3.14
CA VAL A 172 1.58 -1.74 3.46
C VAL A 172 0.37 -2.67 3.38
N ALA A 173 -0.47 -2.67 4.42
CA ALA A 173 -1.71 -3.43 4.41
C ALA A 173 -2.72 -2.83 3.41
N GLY A 174 -3.29 -3.67 2.56
CA GLY A 174 -4.30 -3.29 1.57
C GLY A 174 -3.71 -2.88 0.22
N THR A 175 -4.60 -2.53 -0.70
CA THR A 175 -4.26 -2.16 -2.08
C THR A 175 -5.01 -0.91 -2.51
N VAL A 176 -4.57 -0.32 -3.62
CA VAL A 176 -5.28 0.76 -4.31
C VAL A 176 -5.55 0.31 -5.72
N THR A 177 -6.76 0.54 -6.24
CA THR A 177 -7.11 0.23 -7.63
C THR A 177 -7.25 1.53 -8.43
N THR A 178 -6.58 1.61 -9.57
CA THR A 178 -6.77 2.68 -10.56
C THR A 178 -7.49 2.16 -11.78
N VAL A 179 -8.45 2.92 -12.29
CA VAL A 179 -9.14 2.62 -13.56
C VAL A 179 -8.53 3.51 -14.65
N GLY A 180 -8.02 2.88 -15.70
CA GLY A 180 -7.53 3.57 -16.88
C GLY A 180 -8.65 4.22 -17.68
N PRO A 181 -8.34 5.22 -18.53
CA PRO A 181 -9.34 5.80 -19.41
C PRO A 181 -9.81 4.81 -20.47
N ASP A 182 -11.08 4.89 -20.83
CA ASP A 182 -11.63 4.17 -21.99
C ASP A 182 -10.88 4.55 -23.27
N THR A 183 -10.64 3.53 -24.10
CA THR A 183 -9.95 3.64 -25.38
C THR A 183 -10.80 2.93 -26.44
N PRO A 184 -11.18 3.61 -27.53
CA PRO A 184 -11.99 3.02 -28.58
C PRO A 184 -11.15 2.04 -29.41
N LEU A 185 -11.72 0.89 -29.75
CA LEU A 185 -11.15 -0.07 -30.69
C LEU A 185 -12.23 -0.53 -31.67
N GLN A 186 -12.02 -0.28 -32.96
CA GLN A 186 -12.90 -0.76 -34.02
C GLN A 186 -12.67 -2.25 -34.25
N VAL A 187 -13.72 -3.06 -34.14
CA VAL A 187 -13.67 -4.48 -34.51
C VAL A 187 -14.33 -4.64 -35.88
N ALA A 188 -13.56 -5.06 -36.87
CA ALA A 188 -14.03 -5.25 -38.24
C ALA A 188 -13.94 -6.71 -38.68
N GLU A 189 -14.66 -7.04 -39.75
CA GLU A 189 -14.46 -8.28 -40.49
C GLU A 189 -13.51 -8.03 -41.66
N ALA A 190 -12.74 -9.05 -42.05
CA ALA A 190 -11.98 -9.01 -43.28
C ALA A 190 -12.90 -9.39 -44.45
N THR A 191 -13.09 -8.50 -45.41
CA THR A 191 -13.70 -8.86 -46.69
C THR A 191 -12.60 -9.35 -47.65
N PRO A 192 -12.61 -10.62 -48.09
CA PRO A 192 -11.65 -11.07 -49.08
C PRO A 192 -11.91 -10.37 -50.41
N ALA A 193 -10.90 -9.71 -50.96
CA ALA A 193 -10.93 -9.21 -52.33
C ALA A 193 -10.01 -10.08 -53.21
N LEU A 194 -10.62 -10.92 -54.07
CA LEU A 194 -9.90 -11.66 -55.10
C LEU A 194 -9.49 -10.69 -56.21
N SER A 195 -8.23 -10.30 -56.25
CA SER A 195 -7.66 -9.58 -57.40
C SER A 195 -7.17 -10.61 -58.42
N GLY A 196 -8.06 -11.03 -59.33
CA GLY A 196 -7.65 -11.85 -60.47
C GLY A 196 -6.98 -10.98 -61.52
N TYR A 197 -5.65 -11.07 -61.67
CA TYR A 197 -4.97 -10.62 -62.88
C TYR A 197 -5.06 -11.73 -63.92
N GLY A 198 -5.88 -11.51 -64.95
CA GLY A 198 -5.89 -12.35 -66.15
C GLY A 198 -4.58 -12.18 -66.92
N HIS A 199 -4.02 -13.31 -67.37
CA HIS A 199 -2.97 -13.36 -68.37
C HIS A 199 -3.58 -13.46 -69.77
#